data_AF-A0A8H3AHB8-F1
#
_entry.id   AF-A0A8H3AHB8-F1
#
_cell.length_a   1.000
_cell.length_b   1.000
_cell.length_c   1.000
_cell.angle_alpha   90.00
_cell.angle_beta   90.00
_cell.angle_gamma   90.00
#
_symmetry.space_group_name_H-M   'P 1'
#
loop_
_entity.id
_entity.type
_entity.pdbx_description
1 polymer ?
#
loop_
_entity_poly.entity_id
_entity_poly.type
_entity_poly.pdbx_seq_one_letter_code
_entity_poly.pdbx_strand_id
1 'polypeptide(L)'
;MADGDGLTHSKRSREVSPEADLGEVGEESQISTFSIDDEISCGICLGVLESPYTVIPCLHTFDKDCLVGWWQRNNTCPLCKTRATSGRHSFQLQAIVNHYDSKRPPHKRARANDATAGRVEAGKAEIYPFGVAPPVVVNQPHYHDEDENEEFDEDNDDEDDENEEEDDGHPSGFTCPIPIPEPTDAVKDSETQDYLNNRRVIIEPARGDRRIPFAEGLHNAPGAGHLFTAELKAEIDRACEEHTACLRCSSYLPRNWPGRAQSICKGCGNTTCEAFDQMGCPWGIANRFLAPFNEAGNTLDPGLLWELVSGTQPRFFRNQTERQRFLDRLAANDITPSSATQELLRAAGHGEADYFCSLCIDSTVRNGFAESWKRKKENGEAPLPAQAPNLTNCWYGRECRTQSHSVVHAARLNHDCDPRPPDQAQQAPPAPVPDQPLPGPAQP
;
A
#
# COMPACT_ATOMS: atom_id res chain seq x y z
N MET A 1 34.39 -47.56 48.94
CA MET A 1 35.77 -48.05 48.71
C MET A 1 36.14 -47.63 47.31
N ALA A 2 37.12 -46.74 47.14
CA ALA A 2 37.67 -46.20 45.87
C ALA A 2 36.65 -45.52 44.91
N ASP A 3 36.76 -44.26 44.49
CA ASP A 3 37.89 -43.47 43.93
C ASP A 3 38.34 -43.97 42.53
N GLY A 4 38.59 -43.14 41.49
CA GLY A 4 38.45 -41.69 41.32
C GLY A 4 39.03 -41.18 39.97
N ASP A 5 38.58 -39.99 39.52
CA ASP A 5 39.19 -38.93 38.67
C ASP A 5 40.12 -39.17 37.44
N GLY A 6 40.08 -38.21 36.48
CA GLY A 6 41.27 -37.84 35.67
C GLY A 6 41.07 -37.25 34.25
N LEU A 7 40.97 -35.91 34.13
CA LEU A 7 41.08 -35.16 32.84
C LEU A 7 42.55 -34.81 32.50
N THR A 8 42.92 -34.69 31.21
CA THR A 8 43.95 -33.73 30.74
C THR A 8 43.72 -33.22 29.29
N HIS A 9 44.16 -31.98 29.03
CA HIS A 9 44.30 -31.32 27.72
C HIS A 9 45.78 -30.86 27.56
N SER A 10 46.37 -30.88 26.35
CA SER A 10 47.09 -29.70 25.78
C SER A 10 47.80 -29.85 24.42
N LYS A 11 47.68 -28.75 23.67
CA LYS A 11 48.30 -28.22 22.44
C LYS A 11 49.83 -28.34 22.26
N ARG A 12 50.28 -28.40 20.98
CA ARG A 12 51.35 -27.55 20.35
C ARG A 12 51.35 -27.76 18.81
N SER A 13 51.00 -26.80 17.93
CA SER A 13 51.67 -25.56 17.47
C SER A 13 52.91 -25.76 16.57
N ARG A 14 52.83 -25.33 15.29
CA ARG A 14 53.94 -24.73 14.52
C ARG A 14 53.48 -23.99 13.25
N GLU A 15 54.12 -22.86 12.99
CA GLU A 15 53.80 -21.79 12.02
C GLU A 15 55.09 -21.38 11.23
N VAL A 16 55.14 -20.67 10.08
CA VAL A 16 54.12 -20.05 9.17
C VAL A 16 54.71 -19.73 7.75
N SER A 17 53.89 -19.76 6.67
CA SER A 17 54.00 -19.03 5.35
C SER A 17 55.28 -19.10 4.46
N PRO A 18 55.30 -18.50 3.23
CA PRO A 18 54.24 -18.18 2.23
C PRO A 18 54.57 -18.69 0.80
N GLU A 19 53.66 -18.47 -0.18
CA GLU A 19 53.83 -17.71 -1.45
C GLU A 19 52.68 -18.07 -2.42
N ALA A 20 52.36 -17.20 -3.39
CA ALA A 20 51.12 -17.25 -4.18
C ALA A 20 51.38 -17.40 -5.68
N ASP A 21 50.43 -18.00 -6.41
CA ASP A 21 50.11 -17.59 -7.79
C ASP A 21 48.62 -17.90 -8.12
N LEU A 22 48.09 -17.20 -9.12
CA LEU A 22 46.67 -17.13 -9.49
C LEU A 22 46.37 -17.98 -10.73
N GLY A 23 45.18 -18.60 -10.79
CA GLY A 23 44.77 -19.41 -11.96
C GLY A 23 43.32 -19.86 -11.93
N GLU A 24 42.42 -18.96 -12.35
CA GLU A 24 41.04 -19.14 -12.85
C GLU A 24 40.17 -20.30 -12.31
N VAL A 25 39.09 -19.92 -11.61
CA VAL A 25 37.97 -20.82 -11.26
C VAL A 25 36.78 -20.49 -12.15
N GLY A 26 36.43 -21.41 -13.04
CA GLY A 26 35.21 -21.36 -13.86
C GLY A 26 34.19 -22.40 -13.39
N GLU A 27 33.62 -22.22 -12.20
CA GLU A 27 32.51 -23.05 -11.70
C GLU A 27 31.19 -22.29 -11.83
N GLU A 28 30.38 -22.67 -12.83
CA GLU A 28 28.99 -22.24 -12.94
C GLU A 28 28.19 -22.79 -11.75
N SER A 29 27.71 -21.89 -10.89
CA SER A 29 26.96 -22.25 -9.69
C SER A 29 25.60 -22.86 -10.05
N GLN A 30 25.45 -24.15 -9.74
CA GLN A 30 24.20 -24.89 -9.92
C GLN A 30 23.09 -24.30 -9.03
N ILE A 31 22.21 -23.48 -9.59
CA ILE A 31 20.98 -23.04 -8.94
C ILE A 31 19.94 -24.16 -9.05
N SER A 32 19.38 -24.56 -7.91
CA SER A 32 18.40 -25.63 -7.80
C SER A 32 17.14 -25.37 -8.64
N THR A 33 16.73 -26.38 -9.42
CA THR A 33 15.61 -26.32 -10.35
C THR A 33 14.25 -26.18 -9.65
N PHE A 34 13.81 -24.94 -9.45
CA PHE A 34 12.44 -24.57 -9.81
C PHE A 34 12.45 -24.34 -11.32
N SER A 35 11.59 -25.03 -12.08
CA SER A 35 11.56 -24.83 -13.52
C SER A 35 10.79 -23.55 -13.79
N ILE A 36 11.48 -22.51 -14.26
CA ILE A 36 10.89 -21.21 -14.62
C ILE A 36 9.67 -21.32 -15.56
N ASP A 37 9.54 -22.46 -16.25
CA ASP A 37 8.34 -22.92 -16.96
C ASP A 37 7.05 -22.77 -16.13
N ASP A 38 7.07 -23.12 -14.85
CA ASP A 38 5.90 -23.14 -13.97
C ASP A 38 5.40 -21.70 -13.72
N GLU A 39 6.31 -20.77 -13.45
CA GLU A 39 6.02 -19.34 -13.25
C GLU A 39 5.55 -18.61 -14.52
N ILE A 40 5.95 -19.08 -15.71
CA ILE A 40 5.53 -18.53 -17.01
C ILE A 40 4.48 -19.41 -17.72
N SER A 41 3.84 -20.33 -17.02
CA SER A 41 2.81 -21.21 -17.57
C SER A 41 1.42 -20.56 -17.59
N CYS A 42 0.65 -20.85 -18.64
CA CYS A 42 -0.75 -20.49 -18.72
C CYS A 42 -1.61 -21.48 -17.93
N GLY A 43 -2.28 -21.02 -16.87
CA GLY A 43 -3.19 -21.84 -16.04
C GLY A 43 -4.45 -22.40 -16.72
N ILE A 44 -4.54 -22.36 -18.06
CA ILE A 44 -5.60 -23.01 -18.87
C ILE A 44 -5.00 -24.08 -19.78
N CYS A 45 -3.98 -23.75 -20.59
CA CYS A 45 -3.39 -24.70 -21.54
C CYS A 45 -2.24 -25.53 -20.93
N LEU A 46 -1.71 -25.09 -19.79
CA LEU A 46 -0.56 -25.67 -19.07
C LEU A 46 0.76 -25.68 -19.86
N GLY A 47 0.84 -24.90 -20.94
CA GLY A 47 2.08 -24.58 -21.65
C GLY A 47 2.67 -23.24 -21.21
N VAL A 48 3.92 -22.97 -21.60
CA VAL A 48 4.53 -21.64 -21.53
C VAL A 48 3.66 -20.63 -22.29
N LEU A 49 3.43 -19.47 -21.69
CA LEU A 49 2.61 -18.39 -22.26
C LEU A 49 3.13 -17.97 -23.64
N GLU A 50 2.29 -18.05 -24.68
CA GLU A 50 2.67 -17.60 -26.04
C GLU A 50 2.29 -16.13 -26.27
N SER A 51 1.17 -15.69 -25.68
CA SER A 51 0.69 -14.30 -25.76
C SER A 51 0.04 -13.90 -24.41
N PRO A 52 0.81 -13.41 -23.43
CA PRO A 52 0.35 -13.22 -22.06
C PRO A 52 -0.57 -12.01 -21.90
N TYR A 53 -1.81 -12.26 -21.47
CA TYR A 53 -2.80 -11.26 -21.08
C TYR A 53 -3.15 -11.38 -19.59
N THR A 54 -3.03 -10.26 -18.88
CA THR A 54 -3.25 -10.14 -17.43
C THR A 54 -4.66 -9.64 -17.13
N VAL A 55 -5.40 -10.35 -16.26
CA VAL A 55 -6.81 -10.09 -15.92
C VAL A 55 -6.95 -9.03 -14.83
N ILE A 56 -7.64 -7.93 -15.13
CA ILE A 56 -7.94 -6.86 -14.18
C ILE A 56 -9.23 -7.20 -13.39
N PRO A 57 -9.27 -7.03 -12.06
CA PRO A 57 -8.24 -6.46 -11.17
C PRO A 57 -7.30 -7.49 -10.51
N CYS A 58 -7.47 -8.79 -10.77
CA CYS A 58 -6.82 -9.86 -10.00
C CYS A 58 -5.37 -10.20 -10.40
N LEU A 59 -4.85 -9.60 -11.47
CA LEU A 59 -3.49 -9.73 -12.01
C LEU A 59 -3.00 -11.15 -12.37
N HIS A 60 -3.91 -12.11 -12.54
CA HIS A 60 -3.58 -13.43 -13.08
C HIS A 60 -3.41 -13.37 -14.61
N THR A 61 -2.43 -14.10 -15.15
CA THR A 61 -2.04 -14.03 -16.57
C THR A 61 -2.29 -15.36 -17.30
N PHE A 62 -2.74 -15.29 -18.55
CA PHE A 62 -3.08 -16.42 -19.41
C PHE A 62 -2.78 -16.09 -20.87
N ASP A 63 -2.76 -17.08 -21.77
CA ASP A 63 -2.76 -16.81 -23.21
C ASP A 63 -4.03 -16.06 -23.63
N LYS A 64 -3.88 -15.12 -24.57
CA LYS A 64 -4.96 -14.38 -25.23
C LYS A 64 -6.13 -15.30 -25.61
N ASP A 65 -5.88 -16.35 -26.38
CA ASP A 65 -6.92 -17.23 -26.91
C ASP A 65 -7.58 -18.08 -25.83
N CYS A 66 -6.80 -18.52 -24.84
CA CYS A 66 -7.33 -19.25 -23.69
C CYS A 66 -8.26 -18.37 -22.84
N LEU A 67 -7.87 -17.12 -22.60
CA LEU A 67 -8.65 -16.15 -21.84
C LEU A 67 -9.91 -15.71 -22.59
N VAL A 68 -9.79 -15.39 -23.89
CA VAL A 68 -10.92 -15.03 -24.76
C VAL A 68 -11.90 -16.21 -24.87
N GLY A 69 -11.41 -17.44 -25.05
CA GLY A 69 -12.23 -18.65 -25.09
C GLY A 69 -12.99 -18.90 -23.78
N TRP A 70 -12.36 -18.66 -22.63
CA TRP A 70 -13.04 -18.69 -21.32
C TRP A 70 -14.12 -17.60 -21.21
N TRP A 71 -13.83 -16.41 -21.74
CA TRP A 71 -14.71 -15.23 -21.69
C TRP A 71 -15.93 -15.27 -22.61
N GLN A 72 -16.00 -16.20 -23.56
CA GLN A 72 -17.23 -16.47 -24.31
C GLN A 72 -18.38 -17.00 -23.43
N ARG A 73 -18.07 -17.55 -22.24
CA ARG A 73 -19.06 -18.22 -21.36
C ARG A 73 -19.04 -17.74 -19.91
N ASN A 74 -18.00 -17.02 -19.47
CA ASN A 74 -17.82 -16.57 -18.09
C ASN A 74 -17.23 -15.15 -18.08
N ASN A 75 -17.65 -14.27 -17.17
CA ASN A 75 -17.04 -12.95 -17.00
C ASN A 75 -16.06 -12.88 -15.81
N THR A 76 -15.42 -14.00 -15.48
CA THR A 76 -14.55 -14.17 -14.29
C THR A 76 -13.16 -14.64 -14.66
N CYS A 77 -12.20 -14.45 -13.76
CA CYS A 77 -10.85 -15.01 -13.87
C CYS A 77 -10.90 -16.55 -13.82
N PRO A 78 -10.21 -17.27 -14.73
CA PRO A 78 -10.12 -18.73 -14.72
C PRO A 78 -9.58 -19.31 -13.41
N LEU A 79 -8.58 -18.67 -12.78
CA LEU A 79 -7.95 -19.14 -11.54
C LEU A 79 -8.78 -18.77 -10.30
N CYS A 80 -8.86 -17.47 -9.97
CA CYS A 80 -9.43 -17.02 -8.69
C CYS A 80 -10.95 -16.72 -8.72
N LYS A 81 -11.62 -16.88 -9.87
CA LYS A 81 -13.06 -16.61 -10.10
C LYS A 81 -13.54 -15.17 -9.82
N THR A 82 -12.65 -14.23 -9.49
CA THR A 82 -12.94 -12.80 -9.41
C THR A 82 -13.56 -12.29 -10.72
N ARG A 83 -14.59 -11.44 -10.67
CA ARG A 83 -15.18 -10.83 -11.87
C ARG A 83 -14.15 -9.96 -12.59
N ALA A 84 -13.91 -10.24 -13.86
CA ALA A 84 -12.97 -9.51 -14.70
C ALA A 84 -13.61 -8.22 -15.23
N THR A 85 -12.84 -7.13 -15.31
CA THR A 85 -13.27 -5.89 -15.96
C THR A 85 -12.68 -5.77 -17.37
N SER A 86 -11.41 -6.13 -17.52
CA SER A 86 -10.68 -6.19 -18.79
C SER A 86 -9.45 -7.10 -18.65
N GLY A 87 -8.76 -7.34 -19.77
CA GLY A 87 -7.49 -8.04 -19.82
C GLY A 87 -6.51 -7.27 -20.68
N ARG A 88 -5.27 -7.10 -20.25
CA ARG A 88 -4.25 -6.31 -20.96
C ARG A 88 -3.05 -7.16 -21.33
N HIS A 89 -2.49 -6.96 -22.52
CA HIS A 89 -1.25 -7.64 -22.92
C HIS A 89 -0.10 -7.20 -22.02
N SER A 90 0.68 -8.16 -21.53
CA SER A 90 1.85 -7.90 -20.70
C SER A 90 3.11 -7.91 -21.56
N PHE A 91 3.49 -6.75 -22.08
CA PHE A 91 4.70 -6.57 -22.88
C PHE A 91 5.97 -7.00 -22.12
N GLN A 92 6.03 -6.77 -20.80
CA GLN A 92 7.16 -7.22 -19.97
C GLN A 92 7.24 -8.75 -19.90
N LEU A 93 6.12 -9.45 -19.67
CA LEU A 93 6.13 -10.92 -19.65
C LEU A 93 6.37 -11.50 -21.04
N GLN A 94 5.85 -10.88 -22.11
CA GLN A 94 6.17 -11.29 -23.49
C GLN A 94 7.68 -11.18 -23.76
N ALA A 95 8.35 -10.10 -23.35
CA ALA A 95 9.78 -9.95 -23.51
C ALA A 95 10.59 -11.01 -22.74
N ILE A 96 10.15 -11.34 -21.51
CA ILE A 96 10.75 -12.40 -20.68
C ILE A 96 10.57 -13.78 -21.32
N VAL A 97 9.35 -14.11 -21.76
CA VAL A 97 9.03 -15.35 -22.50
C VAL A 97 9.88 -15.46 -23.77
N ASN A 98 9.93 -14.41 -24.58
CA ASN A 98 10.70 -14.43 -25.83
C ASN A 98 12.20 -14.64 -25.55
N HIS A 99 12.74 -14.04 -24.49
CA HIS A 99 14.13 -14.27 -24.07
C HIS A 99 14.35 -15.70 -23.56
N TYR A 100 13.39 -16.27 -22.84
CA TYR A 100 13.42 -17.64 -22.36
C TYR A 100 13.40 -18.65 -23.52
N ASP A 101 12.44 -18.52 -24.45
CA ASP A 101 12.33 -19.34 -25.66
C ASP A 101 13.61 -19.26 -26.51
N SER A 102 14.24 -18.08 -26.62
CA SER A 102 15.47 -17.88 -27.41
C SER A 102 16.69 -18.67 -26.93
N LYS A 103 16.68 -19.16 -25.68
CA LYS A 103 17.81 -19.85 -25.03
C LYS A 103 17.61 -21.35 -24.86
N ARG A 104 16.48 -21.92 -25.29
CA ARG A 104 16.12 -23.32 -25.06
C ARG A 104 16.07 -24.12 -26.37
N PRO A 105 16.54 -25.39 -26.40
CA PRO A 105 16.28 -26.26 -27.54
C PRO A 105 14.76 -26.44 -27.76
N PRO A 106 14.30 -26.53 -29.02
CA PRO A 106 12.87 -26.48 -29.35
C PRO A 106 12.12 -27.69 -28.79
N HIS A 107 11.34 -27.47 -27.72
CA HIS A 107 10.36 -28.42 -27.23
C HIS A 107 9.02 -28.22 -27.95
N LYS A 108 8.22 -29.28 -28.08
CA LYS A 108 6.92 -29.20 -28.75
C LYS A 108 5.97 -28.28 -27.98
N ARG A 109 5.57 -27.16 -28.59
CA ARG A 109 4.41 -26.36 -28.17
C ARG A 109 3.16 -27.24 -28.16
N ALA A 110 2.27 -26.99 -27.20
CA ALA A 110 1.08 -27.83 -26.97
C ALA A 110 0.03 -27.75 -28.10
N ARG A 111 0.20 -26.83 -29.07
CA ARG A 111 -0.65 -26.69 -30.26
C ARG A 111 0.16 -26.46 -31.54
N ALA A 112 0.67 -27.54 -32.12
CA ALA A 112 1.02 -27.56 -33.55
C ALA A 112 -0.20 -28.07 -34.35
N ASN A 113 -0.89 -27.14 -35.02
CA ASN A 113 -1.91 -27.28 -36.09
C ASN A 113 -2.65 -25.92 -36.13
N ASP A 114 -2.30 -24.94 -36.98
CA ASP A 114 -2.50 -24.96 -38.43
C ASP A 114 -1.56 -23.95 -39.14
N ALA A 115 -1.39 -24.09 -40.45
CA ALA A 115 -0.39 -23.38 -41.25
C ALA A 115 -0.84 -21.99 -41.75
N THR A 116 -1.11 -21.07 -40.82
CA THR A 116 -1.20 -19.62 -41.12
C THR A 116 -0.45 -18.81 -40.06
N ALA A 117 0.88 -18.74 -40.20
CA ALA A 117 1.70 -17.75 -39.51
C ALA A 117 1.51 -16.36 -40.16
N GLY A 118 0.27 -15.87 -40.15
CA GLY A 118 -0.04 -14.50 -40.52
C GLY A 118 0.48 -13.54 -39.46
N ARG A 119 1.07 -12.42 -39.92
CA ARG A 119 1.40 -11.22 -39.13
C ARG A 119 0.28 -11.00 -38.10
N VAL A 120 0.60 -11.07 -36.81
CA VAL A 120 -0.37 -10.77 -35.76
C VAL A 120 -0.77 -9.32 -35.94
N GLU A 121 -1.96 -9.08 -36.48
CA GLU A 121 -2.53 -7.74 -36.62
C GLU A 121 -2.48 -7.03 -35.27
N ALA A 122 -2.28 -5.71 -35.28
CA ALA A 122 -2.20 -4.85 -34.09
C ALA A 122 -3.57 -4.70 -33.39
N GLY A 123 -4.19 -5.83 -33.03
CA GLY A 123 -5.47 -5.90 -32.37
C GLY A 123 -5.35 -5.50 -30.91
N LYS A 124 -5.75 -4.24 -30.63
CA LYS A 124 -6.08 -3.62 -29.33
C LYS A 124 -5.43 -4.30 -28.12
N ALA A 125 -4.46 -3.62 -27.50
CA ALA A 125 -3.73 -4.09 -26.32
C ALA A 125 -4.61 -4.44 -25.09
N GLU A 126 -5.90 -4.06 -25.11
CA GLU A 126 -6.90 -4.40 -24.11
C GLU A 126 -8.09 -5.17 -24.72
N ILE A 127 -8.46 -6.27 -24.06
CA ILE A 127 -9.60 -7.16 -24.37
C ILE A 127 -10.62 -7.14 -23.22
N TYR A 128 -11.87 -7.49 -23.51
CA TYR A 128 -12.97 -7.42 -22.54
C TYR A 128 -13.76 -8.73 -22.47
N PRO A 129 -14.34 -9.10 -21.31
CA PRO A 129 -15.25 -10.24 -21.21
C PRO A 129 -16.52 -10.06 -22.06
N PHE A 130 -17.13 -11.16 -22.51
CA PHE A 130 -18.35 -11.08 -23.31
C PHE A 130 -19.48 -10.35 -22.56
N GLY A 131 -20.13 -9.39 -23.23
CA GLY A 131 -21.17 -8.53 -22.64
C GLY A 131 -20.64 -7.37 -21.78
N VAL A 132 -19.32 -7.21 -21.60
CA VAL A 132 -18.71 -6.02 -21.00
C VAL A 132 -18.29 -5.09 -22.12
N ALA A 133 -18.99 -3.96 -22.27
CA ALA A 133 -18.56 -2.91 -23.19
C ALA A 133 -17.24 -2.28 -22.70
N PRO A 134 -16.34 -1.85 -23.61
CA PRO A 134 -15.27 -0.94 -23.23
C PRO A 134 -15.84 0.30 -22.52
N PRO A 135 -15.12 0.96 -21.61
CA PRO A 135 -15.50 2.29 -21.18
C PRO A 135 -15.63 3.17 -22.44
N VAL A 136 -16.73 3.92 -22.56
CA VAL A 136 -16.96 4.80 -23.71
C VAL A 136 -15.94 5.93 -23.65
N VAL A 137 -14.83 5.77 -24.35
CA VAL A 137 -13.85 6.82 -24.56
C VAL A 137 -14.47 7.81 -25.55
N VAL A 138 -14.96 8.92 -25.03
CA VAL A 138 -15.27 10.08 -25.87
C VAL A 138 -13.92 10.65 -26.34
N ASN A 139 -13.63 10.43 -27.61
CA ASN A 139 -12.50 10.93 -28.40
C ASN A 139 -11.09 10.48 -27.96
N GLN A 140 -10.54 9.52 -28.72
CA GLN A 140 -9.14 9.57 -29.16
C GLN A 140 -9.08 9.33 -30.68
N PRO A 141 -8.23 10.05 -31.42
CA PRO A 141 -8.18 9.96 -32.88
C PRO A 141 -7.49 8.67 -33.34
N HIS A 142 -7.87 8.21 -34.53
CA HIS A 142 -7.21 7.10 -35.22
C HIS A 142 -5.83 7.55 -35.70
N TYR A 143 -4.78 6.90 -35.22
CA TYR A 143 -3.52 6.81 -35.96
C TYR A 143 -3.64 5.62 -36.92
N HIS A 144 -3.47 5.89 -38.20
CA HIS A 144 -3.21 4.86 -39.20
C HIS A 144 -1.70 4.74 -39.35
N ASP A 145 -1.17 3.55 -39.12
CA ASP A 145 0.19 3.20 -39.52
C ASP A 145 0.19 2.98 -41.04
N GLU A 146 0.98 3.76 -41.77
CA GLU A 146 1.36 3.46 -43.16
C GLU A 146 2.89 3.29 -43.19
N ASP A 147 3.33 2.04 -43.29
CA ASP A 147 4.73 1.65 -43.51
C ASP A 147 5.14 1.93 -44.98
N GLU A 148 6.42 2.28 -45.18
CA GLU A 148 7.20 2.17 -46.43
C GLU A 148 6.80 3.06 -47.64
N ASN A 149 7.61 4.09 -47.91
CA ASN A 149 8.70 4.01 -48.91
C ASN A 149 9.58 5.28 -48.88
N GLU A 150 10.82 5.15 -48.39
CA GLU A 150 11.87 6.14 -48.64
C GLU A 150 12.55 5.81 -49.98
N GLU A 151 12.21 6.53 -51.05
CA GLU A 151 13.04 6.61 -52.26
C GLU A 151 13.85 7.91 -52.18
N PHE A 152 15.17 7.77 -52.33
CA PHE A 152 16.16 8.79 -52.06
C PHE A 152 16.69 9.30 -53.39
N ASP A 153 16.30 10.52 -53.78
CA ASP A 153 16.89 11.23 -54.92
C ASP A 153 17.53 12.54 -54.42
N GLU A 154 18.84 12.67 -54.69
CA GLU A 154 19.65 13.87 -54.45
C GLU A 154 19.52 14.86 -55.63
N ASP A 155 20.06 16.06 -55.44
CA ASP A 155 20.37 17.09 -56.45
C ASP A 155 19.19 17.89 -57.09
N ASN A 156 18.99 19.15 -56.64
CA ASN A 156 19.64 20.31 -57.29
C ASN A 156 19.35 21.65 -56.57
N ASP A 157 20.45 22.36 -56.29
CA ASP A 157 20.73 23.81 -56.38
C ASP A 157 19.60 24.85 -56.57
N ASP A 158 19.73 25.92 -55.76
CA ASP A 158 19.57 27.36 -56.06
C ASP A 158 18.40 27.87 -56.94
N GLU A 159 17.54 28.72 -56.36
CA GLU A 159 17.47 30.14 -56.74
C GLU A 159 16.76 30.99 -55.65
N ASP A 160 17.16 32.25 -55.51
CA ASP A 160 16.71 33.24 -54.50
C ASP A 160 15.33 33.87 -54.81
N ASP A 161 14.82 34.65 -53.83
CA ASP A 161 13.78 35.70 -53.94
C ASP A 161 12.32 35.21 -54.16
N GLU A 162 11.28 35.62 -53.42
CA GLU A 162 10.96 36.92 -52.82
C GLU A 162 10.13 36.77 -51.52
N ASN A 163 9.90 37.87 -50.78
CA ASN A 163 9.06 37.85 -49.56
C ASN A 163 7.56 37.72 -49.90
N GLU A 164 6.93 36.61 -49.52
CA GLU A 164 5.48 36.54 -49.31
C GLU A 164 5.17 36.36 -47.81
N GLU A 165 4.03 36.90 -47.38
CA GLU A 165 3.67 37.07 -45.97
C GLU A 165 3.39 35.71 -45.30
N GLU A 166 4.29 35.25 -44.41
CA GLU A 166 4.05 34.05 -43.60
C GLU A 166 2.94 34.31 -42.56
N ASP A 167 1.73 33.88 -42.92
CA ASP A 167 0.65 33.54 -41.98
C ASP A 167 1.20 32.58 -40.91
N ASP A 168 1.06 32.93 -39.63
CA ASP A 168 1.67 32.24 -38.47
C ASP A 168 1.08 30.82 -38.25
N GLY A 169 1.38 29.91 -39.17
CA GLY A 169 0.98 28.53 -39.17
C GLY A 169 1.57 27.76 -37.99
N HIS A 170 0.74 26.90 -37.38
CA HIS A 170 1.09 26.12 -36.19
C HIS A 170 2.49 25.46 -36.30
N PRO A 171 3.41 25.65 -35.32
CA PRO A 171 4.85 25.40 -35.45
C PRO A 171 5.27 23.91 -35.43
N SER A 172 4.39 23.03 -35.90
CA SER A 172 4.63 21.58 -36.06
C SER A 172 4.53 21.10 -37.51
N GLY A 173 4.25 21.98 -38.48
CA GLY A 173 4.24 21.64 -39.92
C GLY A 173 3.10 20.72 -40.39
N PHE A 174 2.17 20.35 -39.50
CA PHE A 174 1.02 19.48 -39.84
C PHE A 174 -0.23 20.31 -40.13
N THR A 175 -0.58 20.49 -41.41
CA THR A 175 -1.90 20.97 -41.83
C THR A 175 -2.92 19.83 -41.86
N CYS A 176 -4.10 20.05 -41.29
CA CYS A 176 -5.16 19.04 -41.28
C CYS A 176 -5.67 18.78 -42.73
N PRO A 177 -5.77 17.52 -43.21
CA PRO A 177 -6.17 17.23 -44.59
C PRO A 177 -7.60 17.69 -44.95
N ILE A 178 -8.42 17.96 -43.93
CA ILE A 178 -9.62 18.78 -44.05
C ILE A 178 -9.56 19.79 -42.90
N PRO A 179 -9.14 21.05 -43.14
CA PRO A 179 -9.19 22.09 -42.12
C PRO A 179 -10.62 22.22 -41.60
N ILE A 180 -10.80 22.28 -40.28
CA ILE A 180 -12.09 22.66 -39.72
C ILE A 180 -12.33 24.10 -40.16
N PRO A 181 -13.37 24.40 -40.96
CA PRO A 181 -13.58 25.74 -41.47
C PRO A 181 -13.79 26.70 -40.29
N GLU A 182 -13.14 27.87 -40.37
CA GLU A 182 -13.36 29.00 -39.46
C GLU A 182 -14.88 29.19 -39.22
N PRO A 183 -15.34 29.22 -37.96
CA PRO A 183 -16.75 29.49 -37.69
C PRO A 183 -17.12 30.85 -38.27
N THR A 184 -18.20 30.92 -39.05
CA THR A 184 -18.67 32.20 -39.61
C THR A 184 -18.94 33.20 -38.50
N ASP A 185 -18.80 34.50 -38.76
CA ASP A 185 -19.03 35.54 -37.74
C ASP A 185 -20.41 35.43 -37.09
N ALA A 186 -21.44 35.03 -37.84
CA ALA A 186 -22.77 34.76 -37.30
C ALA A 186 -22.82 33.59 -36.27
N VAL A 187 -21.94 32.60 -36.41
CA VAL A 187 -21.78 31.50 -35.42
C VAL A 187 -20.97 32.00 -34.22
N LYS A 188 -19.87 32.73 -34.44
CA LYS A 188 -19.07 33.35 -33.38
C LYS A 188 -19.92 34.29 -32.52
N ASP A 189 -20.74 35.12 -33.15
CA ASP A 189 -21.71 36.01 -32.52
C ASP A 189 -22.81 35.24 -31.78
N SER A 190 -23.36 34.18 -32.39
CA SER A 190 -24.40 33.36 -31.73
C SER A 190 -23.88 32.65 -30.49
N GLU A 191 -22.68 32.06 -30.55
CA GLU A 191 -22.06 31.41 -29.38
C GLU A 191 -21.68 32.43 -28.30
N THR A 192 -21.16 33.60 -28.70
CA THR A 192 -20.90 34.73 -27.78
C THR A 192 -22.18 35.20 -27.10
N GLN A 193 -23.28 35.32 -27.84
CA GLN A 193 -24.58 35.69 -27.28
C GLN A 193 -25.16 34.59 -26.38
N ASP A 194 -25.03 33.30 -26.71
CA ASP A 194 -25.51 32.24 -25.81
C ASP A 194 -24.67 32.10 -24.53
N TYR A 195 -23.39 32.48 -24.58
CA TYR A 195 -22.54 32.61 -23.39
C TYR A 195 -22.95 33.83 -22.53
N LEU A 196 -23.09 35.01 -23.14
CA LEU A 196 -23.47 36.25 -22.45
C LEU A 196 -24.90 36.24 -21.90
N ASN A 197 -25.82 35.48 -22.51
CA ASN A 197 -27.20 35.34 -22.07
C ASN A 197 -27.41 34.15 -21.10
N ASN A 198 -26.34 33.61 -20.48
CA ASN A 198 -26.36 32.47 -19.54
C ASN A 198 -27.05 31.19 -20.10
N ARG A 199 -27.14 31.01 -21.43
CA ARG A 199 -27.77 29.82 -22.04
C ARG A 199 -26.84 28.61 -22.11
N ARG A 200 -25.52 28.80 -22.11
CA ARG A 200 -24.60 27.80 -21.56
C ARG A 200 -24.41 28.06 -20.06
N VAL A 201 -24.91 27.14 -19.24
CA VAL A 201 -24.57 27.10 -17.81
C VAL A 201 -23.08 26.76 -17.69
N ILE A 202 -22.31 27.60 -17.00
CA ILE A 202 -20.98 27.20 -16.52
C ILE A 202 -21.22 26.12 -15.47
N ILE A 203 -21.05 24.86 -15.87
CA ILE A 203 -21.15 23.71 -14.97
C ILE A 203 -19.91 23.75 -14.07
N GLU A 204 -20.10 23.79 -12.75
CA GLU A 204 -19.00 23.66 -11.80
C GLU A 204 -18.24 22.34 -12.08
N PRO A 205 -16.89 22.35 -12.21
CA PRO A 205 -16.13 21.18 -12.63
C PRO A 205 -16.43 19.94 -11.79
N ALA A 206 -16.85 18.86 -12.44
CA ALA A 206 -17.23 17.64 -11.77
C ALA A 206 -16.00 16.80 -11.38
N ARG A 207 -16.22 15.88 -10.44
CA ARG A 207 -15.16 15.01 -9.91
C ARG A 207 -14.65 14.04 -10.98
N GLY A 208 -13.44 14.27 -11.45
CA GLY A 208 -12.78 13.46 -12.48
C GLY A 208 -12.56 14.21 -13.80
N ASP A 209 -13.14 15.39 -13.95
CA ASP A 209 -12.85 16.26 -15.08
C ASP A 209 -11.38 16.70 -15.06
N ARG A 210 -10.78 16.81 -16.24
CA ARG A 210 -9.43 17.39 -16.38
C ARG A 210 -9.50 18.83 -15.87
N ARG A 211 -8.77 19.14 -14.80
CA ARG A 211 -8.69 20.51 -14.30
C ARG A 211 -8.08 21.39 -15.38
N ILE A 212 -8.84 22.41 -15.78
CA ILE A 212 -8.35 23.54 -16.55
C ILE A 212 -7.22 24.19 -15.74
N PRO A 213 -6.04 24.48 -16.32
CA PRO A 213 -4.97 25.23 -15.65
C PRO A 213 -5.49 26.51 -14.98
N PHE A 214 -4.90 26.91 -13.85
CA PHE A 214 -5.40 28.07 -13.10
C PHE A 214 -5.42 29.36 -13.96
N ALA A 215 -4.42 29.49 -14.85
CA ALA A 215 -4.30 30.52 -15.89
C ALA A 215 -5.48 30.59 -16.89
N GLU A 216 -6.20 29.50 -17.11
CA GLU A 216 -7.32 29.41 -18.06
C GLU A 216 -8.69 29.41 -17.36
N GLY A 217 -8.77 28.84 -16.15
CA GLY A 217 -10.05 28.51 -15.50
C GLY A 217 -10.71 29.62 -14.70
N LEU A 218 -9.96 30.58 -14.14
CA LEU A 218 -10.50 31.61 -13.24
C LEU A 218 -10.33 33.06 -13.72
N HIS A 219 -9.43 33.30 -14.68
CA HIS A 219 -9.19 34.63 -15.24
C HIS A 219 -10.37 35.18 -16.06
N ASN A 220 -11.32 34.32 -16.43
CA ASN A 220 -12.44 34.63 -17.32
C ASN A 220 -13.80 34.73 -16.60
N ALA A 221 -13.85 34.68 -15.26
CA ALA A 221 -15.09 34.82 -14.49
C ALA A 221 -15.46 36.31 -14.29
N PRO A 222 -16.52 36.85 -14.94
CA PRO A 222 -16.84 38.27 -14.85
C PRO A 222 -17.23 38.66 -13.42
N GLY A 223 -16.63 39.74 -12.92
CA GLY A 223 -16.88 40.25 -11.57
C GLY A 223 -16.05 39.62 -10.44
N ALA A 224 -15.34 38.51 -10.67
CA ALA A 224 -14.53 37.84 -9.65
C ALA A 224 -13.21 38.56 -9.31
N GLY A 225 -12.79 39.58 -10.07
CA GLY A 225 -11.49 40.26 -9.92
C GLY A 225 -11.23 40.92 -8.55
N HIS A 226 -12.27 41.17 -7.74
CA HIS A 226 -12.12 41.67 -6.38
C HIS A 226 -11.76 40.58 -5.34
N LEU A 227 -11.86 39.30 -5.72
CA LEU A 227 -11.55 38.15 -4.86
C LEU A 227 -10.07 37.75 -4.92
N PHE A 228 -9.31 38.24 -5.90
CA PHE A 228 -7.92 37.88 -6.15
C PHE A 228 -7.04 39.13 -6.12
N THR A 229 -6.56 39.50 -4.92
CA THR A 229 -5.56 40.56 -4.78
C THR A 229 -4.23 40.12 -5.44
N ALA A 230 -3.35 41.07 -5.73
CA ALA A 230 -2.04 40.77 -6.33
C ALA A 230 -1.22 39.82 -5.44
N GLU A 231 -1.34 39.95 -4.11
CA GLU A 231 -0.71 39.10 -3.12
C GLU A 231 -1.29 37.67 -3.16
N LEU A 232 -2.62 37.52 -3.20
CA LEU A 232 -3.25 36.20 -3.28
C LEU A 232 -2.93 35.51 -4.61
N LYS A 233 -2.87 36.25 -5.72
CA LYS A 233 -2.45 35.69 -7.02
C LYS A 233 -1.01 35.17 -6.94
N ALA A 234 -0.07 35.99 -6.47
CA ALA A 234 1.33 35.57 -6.29
C ALA A 234 1.49 34.40 -5.32
N GLU A 235 0.63 34.32 -4.28
CA GLU A 235 0.60 33.18 -3.37
C GLU A 235 0.10 31.88 -4.04
N ILE A 236 -0.92 31.96 -4.89
CA ILE A 236 -1.44 30.81 -5.64
C ILE A 236 -0.46 30.36 -6.73
N ASP A 237 0.14 31.29 -7.48
CA ASP A 237 1.13 30.98 -8.51
C ASP A 237 2.33 30.23 -7.87
N ARG A 238 2.89 30.77 -6.79
CA ARG A 238 3.94 30.12 -5.96
C ARG A 238 3.49 28.79 -5.33
N ALA A 239 2.20 28.63 -5.02
CA ALA A 239 1.68 27.37 -4.50
C ALA A 239 1.73 26.26 -5.58
N CYS A 240 1.49 26.63 -6.84
CA CYS A 240 1.37 25.77 -8.01
C CYS A 240 2.69 25.52 -8.78
N GLU A 241 3.79 26.21 -8.45
CA GLU A 241 5.12 25.95 -9.04
C GLU A 241 5.60 24.50 -8.84
N GLU A 242 5.31 23.91 -7.68
CA GLU A 242 5.72 22.55 -7.33
C GLU A 242 4.51 21.65 -7.07
N HIS A 243 4.59 20.40 -7.51
CA HIS A 243 3.51 19.42 -7.35
C HIS A 243 3.97 18.16 -6.60
N THR A 244 3.05 17.56 -5.86
CA THR A 244 3.20 16.24 -5.22
C THR A 244 1.99 15.37 -5.55
N ALA A 245 2.18 14.05 -5.71
CA ALA A 245 1.10 13.14 -6.04
C ALA A 245 0.36 12.66 -4.78
N CYS A 246 -0.97 12.61 -4.82
CA CYS A 246 -1.77 11.95 -3.80
C CYS A 246 -1.48 10.43 -3.81
N LEU A 247 -1.05 9.87 -2.68
CA LEU A 247 -0.71 8.45 -2.54
C LEU A 247 -1.84 7.49 -2.97
N ARG A 248 -3.10 7.89 -2.87
CA ARG A 248 -4.26 7.03 -3.17
C ARG A 248 -4.83 7.18 -4.59
N CYS A 249 -4.88 8.39 -5.15
CA CYS A 249 -5.47 8.63 -6.49
C CYS A 249 -4.48 9.10 -7.55
N SER A 250 -3.20 9.27 -7.20
CA SER A 250 -2.14 9.82 -8.07
C SER A 250 -2.42 11.22 -8.65
N SER A 251 -3.51 11.89 -8.23
CA SER A 251 -3.77 13.29 -8.61
C SER A 251 -2.66 14.19 -8.09
N TYR A 252 -2.14 15.07 -8.95
CA TYR A 252 -1.18 16.09 -8.58
C TYR A 252 -1.84 17.16 -7.71
N LEU A 253 -1.13 17.57 -6.66
CA LEU A 253 -1.54 18.55 -5.66
C LEU A 253 -0.45 19.62 -5.55
N PRO A 254 -0.80 20.92 -5.45
CA PRO A 254 0.19 21.98 -5.24
C PRO A 254 0.93 21.77 -3.91
N ARG A 255 2.25 21.59 -3.97
CA ARG A 255 3.10 21.23 -2.81
C ARG A 255 3.12 22.34 -1.76
N ASN A 256 2.99 23.58 -2.21
CA ASN A 256 3.17 24.79 -1.40
C ASN A 256 1.85 25.45 -0.95
N TRP A 257 0.72 24.75 -1.10
CA TRP A 257 -0.63 25.26 -0.78
C TRP A 257 -0.82 25.64 0.72
N PRO A 258 -1.51 26.77 1.02
CA PRO A 258 -1.90 27.12 2.38
C PRO A 258 -2.75 26.02 3.05
N GLY A 259 -2.36 25.59 4.26
CA GLY A 259 -3.06 24.51 4.96
C GLY A 259 -2.63 23.08 4.59
N ARG A 260 -1.59 22.90 3.76
CA ARG A 260 -1.04 21.59 3.36
C ARG A 260 -0.75 20.59 4.49
N ALA A 261 -0.58 21.06 5.74
CA ALA A 261 -0.34 20.19 6.90
C ALA A 261 -1.43 19.11 7.05
N GLN A 262 -2.68 19.43 6.70
CA GLN A 262 -3.81 18.49 6.77
C GLN A 262 -3.78 17.42 5.66
N SER A 263 -2.90 17.57 4.67
CA SER A 263 -2.71 16.68 3.52
C SER A 263 -1.40 15.88 3.57
N ILE A 264 -0.52 16.09 4.56
CA ILE A 264 0.79 15.43 4.63
C ILE A 264 0.94 14.71 5.97
N CYS A 265 1.20 13.40 5.95
CA CYS A 265 1.55 12.67 7.17
C CYS A 265 2.92 13.11 7.69
N LYS A 266 2.97 13.73 8.88
CA LYS A 266 4.21 14.21 9.50
C LYS A 266 5.23 13.10 9.75
N GLY A 267 4.76 11.88 10.05
CA GLY A 267 5.64 10.72 10.33
C GLY A 267 6.32 10.09 9.11
N CYS A 268 5.76 10.20 7.89
CA CYS A 268 6.29 9.49 6.72
C CYS A 268 6.32 10.33 5.42
N GLY A 269 5.90 11.59 5.44
CA GLY A 269 5.89 12.49 4.28
C GLY A 269 4.83 12.20 3.22
N ASN A 270 4.13 11.06 3.30
CA ASN A 270 3.08 10.70 2.34
C ASN A 270 1.98 11.76 2.27
N THR A 271 1.66 12.18 1.05
CA THR A 271 0.63 13.20 0.77
C THR A 271 -0.69 12.57 0.34
N THR A 272 -1.82 13.14 0.77
CA THR A 272 -3.17 12.82 0.29
C THR A 272 -3.91 14.07 -0.17
N CYS A 273 -4.96 13.88 -0.98
CA CYS A 273 -5.81 14.96 -1.47
C CYS A 273 -6.88 15.43 -0.45
N GLU A 274 -6.81 15.01 0.82
CA GLU A 274 -7.95 15.16 1.75
C GLU A 274 -8.23 16.60 2.18
N ALA A 275 -7.23 17.49 2.24
CA ALA A 275 -7.47 18.92 2.45
C ALA A 275 -7.87 19.68 1.17
N PHE A 276 -7.79 19.02 0.00
CA PHE A 276 -8.05 19.61 -1.32
C PHE A 276 -9.39 19.17 -1.92
N ASP A 277 -10.00 18.09 -1.43
CA ASP A 277 -11.28 17.55 -1.88
C ASP A 277 -12.12 17.11 -0.67
N GLN A 278 -13.20 17.86 -0.38
CA GLN A 278 -14.13 17.55 0.71
C GLN A 278 -14.91 16.25 0.48
N MET A 279 -15.01 15.78 -0.77
CA MET A 279 -15.57 14.46 -1.10
C MET A 279 -14.54 13.33 -0.98
N GLY A 280 -13.28 13.67 -0.66
CA GLY A 280 -12.19 12.73 -0.44
C GLY A 280 -11.70 12.02 -1.70
N CYS A 281 -10.71 11.13 -1.52
CA CYS A 281 -10.11 10.38 -2.62
C CYS A 281 -11.14 9.47 -3.33
N PRO A 282 -11.19 9.44 -4.68
CA PRO A 282 -12.12 8.58 -5.44
C PRO A 282 -11.98 7.08 -5.15
N TRP A 283 -10.81 6.62 -4.70
CA TRP A 283 -10.57 5.22 -4.33
C TRP A 283 -11.15 4.80 -2.98
N GLY A 284 -11.86 5.69 -2.28
CA GLY A 284 -13.01 5.30 -1.45
C GLY A 284 -12.78 4.29 -0.33
N ILE A 285 -11.55 4.08 0.14
CA ILE A 285 -11.31 3.31 1.36
C ILE A 285 -11.83 4.14 2.51
N ALA A 286 -12.88 3.64 3.18
CA ALA A 286 -13.60 4.36 4.21
C ALA A 286 -12.67 4.94 5.29
N ASN A 287 -13.04 6.14 5.77
CA ASN A 287 -12.33 7.00 6.72
C ASN A 287 -11.26 7.94 6.15
N ARG A 288 -11.10 9.06 6.85
CA ARG A 288 -10.01 10.03 6.71
C ARG A 288 -8.67 9.31 6.89
N PHE A 289 -7.79 9.41 5.90
CA PHE A 289 -6.46 8.78 5.91
C PHE A 289 -5.53 9.46 6.91
N LEU A 290 -5.64 10.78 7.07
CA LEU A 290 -4.85 11.57 8.01
C LEU A 290 -5.68 12.03 9.20
N ALA A 291 -5.43 11.49 10.39
CA ALA A 291 -5.97 12.03 11.63
C ALA A 291 -5.12 13.24 12.08
N PRO A 292 -5.73 14.37 12.50
CA PRO A 292 -5.01 15.39 13.24
C PRO A 292 -4.51 14.81 14.56
N PHE A 293 -3.44 15.40 15.11
CA PHE A 293 -2.85 15.00 16.39
C PHE A 293 -3.91 14.75 17.50
N ASN A 294 -4.89 15.64 17.66
CA ASN A 294 -5.94 15.53 18.69
C ASN A 294 -6.94 14.38 18.48
N GLU A 295 -7.02 13.81 17.27
CA GLU A 295 -7.80 12.61 16.95
C GLU A 295 -6.93 11.33 16.88
N ALA A 296 -5.60 11.46 17.00
CA ALA A 296 -4.68 10.33 16.86
C ALA A 296 -4.93 9.26 17.94
N GLY A 297 -5.06 8.01 17.49
CA GLY A 297 -5.34 6.86 18.35
C GLY A 297 -6.82 6.63 18.70
N ASN A 298 -7.75 7.51 18.31
CA ASN A 298 -9.19 7.34 18.60
C ASN A 298 -9.80 6.07 17.98
N THR A 299 -9.21 5.54 16.91
CA THR A 299 -9.67 4.34 16.19
C THR A 299 -8.97 3.05 16.63
N LEU A 300 -8.04 3.11 17.60
CA LEU A 300 -7.32 1.93 18.09
C LEU A 300 -8.14 1.17 19.13
N ASP A 301 -8.21 -0.15 18.99
CA ASP A 301 -8.83 -1.03 19.99
C ASP A 301 -8.05 -1.01 21.32
N PRO A 302 -8.70 -0.80 22.49
CA PRO A 302 -8.02 -0.91 23.79
C PRO A 302 -7.34 -2.26 24.05
N GLY A 303 -7.78 -3.34 23.39
CA GLY A 303 -7.11 -4.65 23.44
C GLY A 303 -5.71 -4.66 22.81
N LEU A 304 -5.41 -3.76 21.86
CA LEU A 304 -4.06 -3.59 21.31
C LEU A 304 -3.05 -3.22 22.40
N LEU A 305 -3.44 -2.38 23.36
CA LEU A 305 -2.56 -1.99 24.45
C LEU A 305 -2.18 -3.21 25.30
N TRP A 306 -3.13 -4.14 25.53
CA TRP A 306 -2.85 -5.40 26.25
C TRP A 306 -1.92 -6.33 25.48
N GLU A 307 -2.08 -6.45 24.16
CA GLU A 307 -1.17 -7.21 23.29
C GLU A 307 0.28 -6.72 23.46
N LEU A 308 0.47 -5.40 23.43
CA LEU A 308 1.80 -4.77 23.52
C LEU A 308 2.46 -4.96 24.90
N VAL A 309 1.72 -4.86 26.01
CA VAL A 309 2.29 -5.13 27.35
C VAL A 309 2.49 -6.62 27.62
N SER A 310 1.70 -7.49 26.99
CA SER A 310 1.86 -8.94 27.11
C SER A 310 3.09 -9.46 26.36
N GLY A 311 3.53 -8.73 25.33
CA GLY A 311 4.70 -9.07 24.52
C GLY A 311 4.61 -10.49 23.94
N THR A 312 5.73 -11.21 23.97
CA THR A 312 5.83 -12.56 23.38
C THR A 312 5.32 -13.69 24.29
N GLN A 313 4.79 -13.40 25.49
CA GLN A 313 4.49 -14.41 26.51
C GLN A 313 3.05 -14.96 26.39
N PRO A 314 2.82 -16.13 25.76
CA PRO A 314 1.48 -16.51 25.30
C PRO A 314 0.55 -16.93 26.43
N ARG A 315 1.10 -17.30 27.59
CA ARG A 315 0.35 -17.67 28.80
C ARG A 315 -0.19 -16.45 29.53
N PHE A 316 0.63 -15.41 29.63
CA PHE A 316 0.23 -14.13 30.22
C PHE A 316 -0.80 -13.44 29.33
N PHE A 317 -0.58 -13.36 28.01
CA PHE A 317 -1.55 -12.81 27.05
C PHE A 317 -2.95 -13.45 27.15
N ARG A 318 -3.02 -14.77 27.41
CA ARG A 318 -4.27 -15.54 27.57
C ARG A 318 -4.90 -15.45 28.96
N ASN A 319 -4.25 -14.80 29.92
CA ASN A 319 -4.76 -14.60 31.27
C ASN A 319 -5.82 -13.48 31.27
N GLN A 320 -7.09 -13.85 31.07
CA GLN A 320 -8.19 -12.88 31.02
C GLN A 320 -8.36 -12.09 32.33
N THR A 321 -7.94 -12.64 33.48
CA THR A 321 -7.99 -11.92 34.76
C THR A 321 -6.96 -10.79 34.80
N GLU A 322 -5.72 -11.03 34.35
CA GLU A 322 -4.72 -9.95 34.26
C GLU A 322 -5.04 -8.96 33.14
N ARG A 323 -5.60 -9.42 32.02
CA ARG A 323 -6.14 -8.53 30.98
C ARG A 323 -7.19 -7.58 31.56
N GLN A 324 -8.11 -8.09 32.37
CA GLN A 324 -9.12 -7.25 33.01
C GLN A 324 -8.49 -6.28 34.01
N ARG A 325 -7.58 -6.74 34.89
CA ARG A 325 -6.84 -5.87 35.83
C ARG A 325 -6.06 -4.76 35.11
N PHE A 326 -5.49 -5.06 33.95
CA PHE A 326 -4.82 -4.09 33.10
C PHE A 326 -5.80 -3.05 32.54
N LEU A 327 -6.93 -3.47 31.97
CA LEU A 327 -7.97 -2.56 31.46
C LEU A 327 -8.59 -1.71 32.59
N ASP A 328 -8.84 -2.29 33.76
CA ASP A 328 -9.33 -1.58 34.95
C ASP A 328 -8.32 -0.53 35.42
N ARG A 329 -7.02 -0.85 35.37
CA ARG A 329 -5.93 0.08 35.69
C ARG A 329 -5.79 1.20 34.65
N LEU A 330 -5.99 0.92 33.36
CA LEU A 330 -6.03 1.97 32.34
C LEU A 330 -7.20 2.93 32.61
N ALA A 331 -8.40 2.39 32.82
CA ALA A 331 -9.61 3.18 33.09
C ALA A 331 -9.51 4.01 34.37
N ALA A 332 -8.93 3.45 35.46
CA ALA A 332 -8.76 4.16 36.73
C ALA A 332 -7.70 5.29 36.70
N ASN A 333 -6.93 5.41 35.62
CA ASN A 333 -5.90 6.44 35.44
C ASN A 333 -6.15 7.30 34.18
N ASP A 334 -7.35 7.24 33.59
CA ASP A 334 -7.75 7.96 32.36
C ASP A 334 -6.85 7.70 31.13
N ILE A 335 -6.22 6.52 31.07
CA ILE A 335 -5.33 6.13 29.96
C ILE A 335 -6.14 5.43 28.87
N THR A 336 -6.43 6.16 27.79
CA THR A 336 -7.07 5.65 26.58
C THR A 336 -6.01 5.36 25.49
N PRO A 337 -6.35 4.60 24.43
CA PRO A 337 -5.49 4.47 23.26
C PRO A 337 -5.10 5.81 22.63
N SER A 338 -6.00 6.79 22.61
CA SER A 338 -5.71 8.13 22.11
C SER A 338 -4.79 8.94 23.02
N SER A 339 -5.01 8.95 24.35
CA SER A 339 -4.12 9.67 25.27
C SER A 339 -2.70 9.09 25.26
N ALA A 340 -2.58 7.75 25.20
CA ALA A 340 -1.31 7.06 25.05
C ALA A 340 -0.62 7.37 23.70
N THR A 341 -1.37 7.37 22.59
CA THR A 341 -0.84 7.75 21.27
C THR A 341 -0.30 9.17 21.28
N GLN A 342 -1.09 10.12 21.80
CA GLN A 342 -0.74 11.53 21.85
C GLN A 342 0.45 11.81 22.77
N GLU A 343 0.58 11.10 23.90
CA GLU A 343 1.77 11.19 24.75
C GLU A 343 3.04 10.75 24.00
N LEU A 344 2.99 9.61 23.29
CA LEU A 344 4.12 9.12 22.51
C LEU A 344 4.48 10.06 21.34
N LEU A 345 3.48 10.64 20.68
CA LEU A 345 3.70 11.62 19.62
C LEU A 345 4.32 12.92 20.17
N ARG A 346 3.90 13.43 21.34
CA ARG A 346 4.56 14.57 22.01
C ARG A 346 6.00 14.24 22.39
N ALA A 347 6.25 13.04 22.91
CA ALA A 347 7.60 12.57 23.24
C ALA A 347 8.52 12.48 22.01
N ALA A 348 7.96 12.23 20.82
CA ALA A 348 8.65 12.29 19.53
C ALA A 348 8.79 13.72 18.94
N GLY A 349 8.34 14.76 19.65
CA GLY A 349 8.45 16.16 19.24
C GLY A 349 7.33 16.68 18.33
N HIS A 350 6.20 15.97 18.24
CA HIS A 350 5.06 16.40 17.44
C HIS A 350 4.10 17.33 18.19
N GLY A 351 3.45 18.23 17.44
CA GLY A 351 2.51 19.22 17.98
C GLY A 351 1.08 19.07 17.46
N GLU A 352 0.15 19.83 18.03
CA GLU A 352 -1.29 19.74 17.71
C GLU A 352 -1.66 20.08 16.25
N ALA A 353 -0.77 20.79 15.54
CA ALA A 353 -0.93 21.11 14.12
C ALA A 353 -0.47 19.98 13.17
N ASP A 354 0.14 18.91 13.69
CA ASP A 354 0.62 17.78 12.89
C ASP A 354 -0.50 16.77 12.60
N TYR A 355 -0.37 16.07 11.47
CA TYR A 355 -1.31 15.06 10.98
C TYR A 355 -0.59 13.73 10.73
N PHE A 356 -1.27 12.62 10.99
CA PHE A 356 -0.67 11.28 10.95
C PHE A 356 -1.59 10.28 10.22
N CYS A 357 -1.00 9.44 9.38
CA CYS A 357 -1.72 8.30 8.84
C CYS A 357 -1.85 7.18 9.87
N SER A 358 -2.85 6.30 9.68
CA SER A 358 -3.11 5.16 10.56
C SER A 358 -1.88 4.25 10.76
N LEU A 359 -1.06 4.06 9.73
CA LEU A 359 0.18 3.26 9.80
C LEU A 359 1.24 3.91 10.71
N CYS A 360 1.40 5.23 10.66
CA CYS A 360 2.31 5.94 11.57
C CYS A 360 1.79 5.91 13.01
N ILE A 361 0.47 6.09 13.21
CA ILE A 361 -0.17 5.99 14.53
C ILE A 361 0.06 4.60 15.15
N ASP A 362 -0.26 3.54 14.40
CA ASP A 362 -0.08 2.15 14.84
C ASP A 362 1.41 1.87 15.13
N SER A 363 2.33 2.27 14.24
CA SER A 363 3.77 2.14 14.45
C SER A 363 4.27 2.87 15.71
N THR A 364 3.83 4.12 15.96
CA THR A 364 4.19 4.86 17.17
C THR A 364 3.75 4.13 18.43
N VAL A 365 2.52 3.61 18.46
CA VAL A 365 1.98 2.90 19.63
C VAL A 365 2.67 1.55 19.82
N ARG A 366 2.84 0.75 18.76
CA ARG A 366 3.49 -0.57 18.83
C ARG A 366 4.93 -0.47 19.35
N ASN A 367 5.68 0.53 18.93
CA ASN A 367 7.09 0.68 19.29
C ASN A 367 7.28 1.40 20.65
N GLY A 368 6.37 2.29 21.07
CA GLY A 368 6.57 3.12 22.27
C GLY A 368 5.76 2.72 23.51
N PHE A 369 4.61 2.05 23.37
CA PHE A 369 3.66 1.92 24.47
C PHE A 369 4.16 1.03 25.62
N ALA A 370 4.76 -0.11 25.33
CA ALA A 370 5.19 -1.07 26.36
C ALA A 370 6.25 -0.47 27.31
N GLU A 371 7.20 0.30 26.76
CA GLU A 371 8.23 0.99 27.55
C GLU A 371 7.64 2.17 28.35
N SER A 372 6.78 2.99 27.74
CA SER A 372 6.13 4.09 28.47
C SER A 372 5.25 3.54 29.61
N TRP A 373 4.51 2.46 29.38
CA TRP A 373 3.72 1.78 30.41
C TRP A 373 4.58 1.24 31.55
N LYS A 374 5.71 0.60 31.24
CA LYS A 374 6.66 0.12 32.27
C LYS A 374 7.13 1.28 33.15
N ARG A 375 7.59 2.38 32.53
CA ARG A 375 8.02 3.61 33.22
C ARG A 375 6.90 4.20 34.08
N LYS A 376 5.66 4.28 33.58
CA LYS A 376 4.50 4.78 34.35
C LYS A 376 4.20 3.94 35.58
N LYS A 377 4.36 2.61 35.50
CA LYS A 377 4.23 1.71 36.66
C LYS A 377 5.36 1.93 37.68
N GLU A 378 6.60 2.11 37.22
CA GLU A 378 7.79 2.30 38.07
C GLU A 378 7.82 3.67 38.76
N ASN A 379 7.42 4.72 38.05
CA ASN A 379 7.31 6.09 38.58
C ASN A 379 6.08 6.31 39.48
N GLY A 380 5.13 5.37 39.53
CA GLY A 380 3.86 5.54 40.23
C GLY A 380 2.86 6.48 39.54
N GLU A 381 3.06 6.80 38.26
CA GLU A 381 2.16 7.64 37.44
C GLU A 381 0.84 6.92 37.07
N ALA A 382 0.83 5.60 37.11
CA ALA A 382 -0.36 4.79 36.90
C ALA A 382 -0.57 3.81 38.08
N PRO A 383 -1.00 4.28 39.27
CA PRO A 383 -1.28 3.43 40.43
C PRO A 383 -2.30 2.32 40.13
N LEU A 384 -2.35 1.31 41.00
CA LEU A 384 -3.44 0.33 41.00
C LEU A 384 -4.75 0.98 41.44
N PRO A 385 -5.93 0.56 40.93
CA PRO A 385 -7.23 1.03 41.41
C PRO A 385 -7.38 0.87 42.93
N ALA A 386 -8.09 1.77 43.60
CA ALA A 386 -8.25 1.73 45.07
C ALA A 386 -8.91 0.43 45.58
N GLN A 387 -9.76 -0.18 44.76
CA GLN A 387 -10.43 -1.46 44.99
C GLN A 387 -9.61 -2.69 44.55
N ALA A 388 -8.37 -2.51 44.08
CA ALA A 388 -7.53 -3.62 43.64
C ALA A 388 -7.15 -4.52 44.84
N PRO A 389 -7.32 -5.85 44.73
CA PRO A 389 -6.94 -6.75 45.80
C PRO A 389 -5.41 -6.74 46.00
N ASN A 390 -4.96 -6.72 47.26
CA ASN A 390 -3.56 -6.87 47.60
C ASN A 390 -3.15 -8.36 47.45
N LEU A 391 -2.77 -8.73 46.23
CA LEU A 391 -2.45 -10.11 45.86
C LEU A 391 -0.96 -10.40 46.02
N THR A 392 -0.66 -11.61 46.45
CA THR A 392 0.71 -12.11 46.44
C THR A 392 1.15 -12.47 45.02
N ASN A 393 2.39 -12.13 44.68
CA ASN A 393 2.98 -12.47 43.39
C ASN A 393 3.07 -14.00 43.23
N CYS A 394 2.53 -14.50 42.12
CA CYS A 394 2.67 -15.89 41.73
C CYS A 394 4.15 -16.28 41.63
N TRP A 395 4.50 -17.46 42.14
CA TRP A 395 5.88 -17.95 42.11
C TRP A 395 6.51 -17.91 40.71
N TYR A 396 5.74 -18.34 39.72
CA TYR A 396 6.15 -18.44 38.32
C TYR A 396 5.90 -17.13 37.52
N GLY A 397 5.40 -16.08 38.17
CA GLY A 397 5.09 -14.80 37.52
C GLY A 397 4.29 -14.96 36.21
N ARG A 398 4.65 -14.16 35.22
CA ARG A 398 4.08 -14.22 33.86
C ARG A 398 4.25 -15.56 33.15
N GLU A 399 5.20 -16.40 33.56
CA GLU A 399 5.45 -17.72 32.95
C GLU A 399 4.54 -18.84 33.49
N CYS A 400 3.70 -18.55 34.50
CA CYS A 400 2.81 -19.55 35.10
C CYS A 400 1.95 -20.27 34.06
N ARG A 401 1.95 -21.61 34.08
CA ARG A 401 1.12 -22.45 33.19
C ARG A 401 -0.37 -22.39 33.57
N THR A 402 -0.64 -22.43 34.86
CA THR A 402 -1.99 -22.53 35.44
C THR A 402 -2.82 -21.26 35.21
N GLN A 403 -2.19 -20.10 35.06
CA GLN A 403 -2.86 -18.79 34.91
C GLN A 403 -3.80 -18.72 33.69
N SER A 404 -3.49 -19.44 32.62
CA SER A 404 -4.25 -19.36 31.36
C SER A 404 -5.41 -20.37 31.26
N HIS A 405 -5.58 -21.25 32.25
CA HIS A 405 -6.56 -22.34 32.24
C HIS A 405 -7.36 -22.47 33.54
N SER A 406 -6.95 -21.81 34.63
CA SER A 406 -7.67 -21.80 35.90
C SER A 406 -7.94 -20.37 36.35
N VAL A 407 -9.19 -19.92 36.15
CA VAL A 407 -9.66 -18.60 36.58
C VAL A 407 -9.51 -18.44 38.10
N VAL A 408 -9.70 -19.52 38.88
CA VAL A 408 -9.50 -19.49 40.34
C VAL A 408 -8.04 -19.23 40.73
N HIS A 409 -7.07 -19.79 39.98
CA HIS A 409 -5.65 -19.50 40.21
C HIS A 409 -5.29 -18.07 39.79
N ALA A 410 -5.77 -17.61 38.63
CA ALA A 410 -5.55 -16.25 38.13
C ALA A 410 -6.18 -15.18 39.05
N ALA A 411 -7.36 -15.44 39.62
CA ALA A 411 -8.02 -14.55 40.57
C ALA A 411 -7.26 -14.40 41.89
N ARG A 412 -6.57 -15.45 42.36
CA ARG A 412 -5.94 -15.49 43.70
C ARG A 412 -4.50 -14.97 43.78
N LEU A 413 -3.83 -14.77 42.66
CA LEU A 413 -2.41 -14.37 42.60
C LEU A 413 -2.22 -13.24 41.57
N ASN A 414 -1.17 -12.45 41.73
CA ASN A 414 -0.68 -11.53 40.70
C ASN A 414 0.28 -12.25 39.75
N HIS A 415 0.06 -12.15 38.44
CA HIS A 415 0.96 -12.66 37.40
C HIS A 415 1.64 -11.54 36.59
N ASP A 416 1.31 -10.25 36.78
CA ASP A 416 2.06 -9.08 36.26
C ASP A 416 3.35 -8.85 37.08
N CYS A 417 4.16 -9.90 37.20
CA CYS A 417 5.43 -9.92 37.95
C CYS A 417 6.41 -10.93 37.34
N ASP A 418 7.70 -10.70 37.55
CA ASP A 418 8.75 -11.60 37.07
C ASP A 418 8.78 -12.90 37.88
N PRO A 419 9.16 -14.04 37.27
CA PRO A 419 9.35 -15.29 38.00
C PRO A 419 10.41 -15.12 39.10
N ARG A 420 10.16 -15.69 40.29
CA ARG A 420 11.14 -15.59 41.39
C ARG A 420 12.42 -16.37 41.05
N PRO A 421 13.61 -15.86 41.40
CA PRO A 421 14.86 -16.57 41.14
C PRO A 421 14.93 -17.88 41.96
N PRO A 422 15.68 -18.90 41.48
CA PRO A 422 15.63 -20.26 42.05
C PRO A 422 16.16 -20.37 43.48
N ASP A 423 16.95 -19.40 43.93
CA ASP A 423 17.61 -19.33 45.24
C ASP A 423 16.65 -18.93 46.37
N GLN A 424 15.52 -18.27 46.07
CA GLN A 424 14.51 -17.90 47.07
C GLN A 424 13.56 -19.04 47.44
N ALA A 425 13.82 -20.28 47.01
CA ALA A 425 12.94 -21.46 47.09
C ALA A 425 12.63 -21.96 48.52
N GLN A 426 12.02 -21.13 49.35
CA GLN A 426 11.25 -21.58 50.49
C GLN A 426 9.92 -22.17 50.02
N GLN A 427 9.58 -23.30 50.62
CA GLN A 427 8.58 -24.29 50.21
C GLN A 427 7.32 -23.68 49.58
N ALA A 428 6.97 -24.17 48.38
CA ALA A 428 5.68 -23.89 47.78
C ALA A 428 4.56 -24.26 48.78
N PRO A 429 3.54 -23.40 48.96
CA PRO A 429 2.43 -23.72 49.86
C PRO A 429 1.79 -25.05 49.41
N PRO A 430 1.45 -25.95 50.34
CA PRO A 430 0.90 -27.25 50.00
C PRO A 430 -0.35 -27.09 49.13
N ALA A 431 -0.51 -27.99 48.16
CA ALA A 431 -1.70 -28.00 47.31
C ALA A 431 -2.97 -28.03 48.19
N PRO A 432 -4.01 -27.23 47.87
CA PRO A 432 -5.25 -27.27 48.63
C PRO A 432 -5.81 -28.69 48.59
N VAL A 433 -6.11 -29.23 49.78
CA VAL A 433 -6.70 -30.55 49.94
C VAL A 433 -8.04 -30.56 49.19
N PRO A 434 -8.33 -31.57 48.35
CA PRO A 434 -9.64 -31.69 47.72
C PRO A 434 -10.74 -31.77 48.80
N ASP A 435 -11.84 -31.04 48.61
CA ASP A 435 -12.98 -31.12 49.53
C ASP A 435 -13.41 -32.57 49.72
N GLN A 436 -13.48 -33.01 50.99
CA GLN A 436 -13.96 -34.35 51.29
C GLN A 436 -15.45 -34.44 50.95
N PRO A 437 -15.92 -35.53 50.32
CA PRO A 437 -17.34 -35.70 50.03
C PRO A 437 -18.14 -35.68 51.33
N LEU A 438 -19.21 -34.88 51.35
CA LEU A 438 -20.19 -34.91 52.44
C LEU A 438 -20.74 -36.34 52.59
N PRO A 439 -20.81 -36.91 53.81
CA PRO A 439 -21.36 -38.24 54.01
C PRO A 439 -22.85 -38.26 53.61
N GLY A 440 -23.19 -39.18 52.70
CA GLY A 440 -24.57 -39.44 52.27
C GLY A 440 -25.45 -39.98 53.41
N PRO A 441 -26.79 -39.98 53.22
CA PRO A 441 -27.74 -40.19 54.29
C PRO A 441 -27.72 -41.62 54.84
N ALA A 442 -27.86 -41.75 56.17
CA ALA A 442 -28.12 -43.02 56.82
C ALA A 442 -29.63 -43.33 56.82
N GLN A 443 -30.01 -44.44 56.18
CA GLN A 443 -31.26 -45.18 56.38
C GLN A 443 -30.91 -46.68 56.39
N PRO A 444 -31.66 -47.50 57.15
CA PRO A 444 -32.91 -48.06 56.62
C PRO A 444 -34.19 -47.46 57.22
#